data_AF-A0A8T4ATA6-F1
#
_entry.id   AF-A0A8T4ATA6-F1
#
_cell.length_a   1.000
_cell.length_b   1.000
_cell.length_c   1.000
_cell.angle_alpha   90.00
_cell.angle_beta   90.00
_cell.angle_gamma   90.00
#
_symmetry.space_group_name_H-M   'P 1'
#
loop_
_entity.id
_entity.type
_entity.pdbx_description
1 polymer ?
#
loop_
_entity_poly.entity_id
_entity_poly.type
_entity_poly.pdbx_seq_one_letter_code
_entity_poly.pdbx_strand_id
1 'polypeptide(L)'
;MMLVTVVFGILLFGLLVAIAIIDFGELRIPNQLNICLSLLGVGWVLYSNPHGLLFQACFALAITSFFWILRELHRRLRGTVGLGLGDVKMAGAAGFWFSPYSISLFLFSASISALVYTVIIKNLQANRQIPFGPFLAFGLFTCWLWELKVD
;
A
#
# COMPACT_ATOMS: atom_id res chain seq x y z
N MET A 1 3.34 -11.44 -23.16
CA MET A 1 2.75 -11.31 -21.80
C MET A 1 3.81 -11.06 -20.73
N MET A 2 4.85 -11.89 -20.63
CA MET A 2 5.90 -11.74 -19.59
C MET A 2 6.61 -10.37 -19.60
N LEU A 3 6.95 -9.82 -20.78
CA LEU A 3 7.60 -8.51 -20.89
C LEU A 3 6.76 -7.38 -20.26
N VAL A 4 5.45 -7.37 -20.54
CA VAL A 4 4.54 -6.33 -20.02
C VAL A 4 4.44 -6.43 -18.50
N THR A 5 4.31 -7.64 -17.95
CA THR A 5 4.33 -7.88 -16.50
C THR A 5 5.61 -7.37 -15.85
N VAL A 6 6.78 -7.65 -16.46
CA VAL A 6 8.07 -7.15 -15.96
C VAL A 6 8.13 -5.62 -15.97
N VAL A 7 7.64 -4.96 -17.03
CA VAL A 7 7.58 -3.50 -17.10
C VAL A 7 6.71 -2.93 -15.98
N PHE A 8 5.52 -3.48 -15.76
CA PHE A 8 4.66 -3.07 -14.63
C PHE A 8 5.34 -3.29 -13.28
N GLY A 9 6.05 -4.41 -13.10
CA GLY A 9 6.81 -4.70 -11.88
C GLY A 9 7.92 -3.71 -11.61
N ILE A 10 8.69 -3.31 -12.64
CA ILE A 10 9.76 -2.30 -12.53
C ILE A 10 9.16 -0.93 -12.17
N LEU A 11 8.07 -0.53 -12.83
CA LEU A 11 7.40 0.75 -12.56
C LEU A 11 6.79 0.79 -11.15
N LEU A 12 6.14 -0.30 -10.74
CA LEU A 12 5.59 -0.48 -9.40
C LEU A 12 6.71 -0.37 -8.36
N PHE A 13 7.78 -1.15 -8.53
CA PHE A 13 8.91 -1.15 -7.62
C PHE A 13 9.56 0.25 -7.51
N GLY A 14 9.78 0.93 -8.64
CA GLY A 14 10.32 2.28 -8.66
C GLY A 14 9.44 3.29 -7.91
N LEU A 15 8.12 3.25 -8.11
CA LEU A 15 7.17 4.08 -7.37
C LEU A 15 7.19 3.78 -5.87
N LEU A 16 7.19 2.50 -5.50
CA LEU A 16 7.20 2.06 -4.12
C LEU A 16 8.46 2.50 -3.38
N VAL A 17 9.62 2.40 -4.04
CA VAL A 17 10.89 2.90 -3.51
C VAL A 17 10.85 4.42 -3.36
N ALA A 18 10.34 5.15 -4.35
CA ALA A 18 10.20 6.61 -4.27
C ALA A 18 9.28 7.03 -3.11
N ILE A 19 8.14 6.36 -2.93
CA ILE A 19 7.23 6.57 -1.80
C ILE A 19 7.96 6.29 -0.48
N ALA A 20 8.67 5.17 -0.38
CA ALA A 20 9.37 4.79 0.84
C ALA A 20 10.45 5.80 1.24
N ILE A 21 11.26 6.28 0.29
CA ILE A 21 12.31 7.27 0.54
C ILE A 21 11.71 8.59 1.05
N ILE A 22 10.66 9.09 0.39
CA ILE A 22 10.02 10.34 0.79
C ILE A 22 9.32 10.18 2.15
N ASP A 23 8.65 9.05 2.40
CA ASP A 23 7.98 8.82 3.68
C ASP A 23 8.98 8.71 4.84
N PHE A 24 10.14 8.08 4.63
CA PHE A 24 11.22 8.06 5.64
C PHE A 24 11.78 9.44 5.97
N GLY A 25 11.85 10.36 4.99
CA GLY A 25 12.37 11.71 5.18
C GLY A 25 11.34 12.69 5.75
N GLU A 26 10.13 12.69 5.19
CA GLU A 26 9.12 13.74 5.41
C GLU A 26 7.87 13.26 6.16
N LEU A 27 7.72 11.95 6.44
CA LEU A 27 6.50 11.35 7.01
C LEU A 27 5.24 11.69 6.21
N ARG A 28 5.40 11.81 4.89
CA ARG A 28 4.34 12.20 3.97
C ARG A 28 4.46 11.44 2.66
N ILE A 29 3.32 10.95 2.17
CA ILE A 29 3.19 10.41 0.82
C ILE A 29 2.66 11.51 -0.12
N PRO A 30 3.41 11.92 -1.16
CA PRO A 30 2.94 12.88 -2.16
C PRO A 30 1.68 12.39 -2.87
N ASN A 31 0.72 13.30 -3.08
CA ASN A 31 -0.52 12.96 -3.79
C ASN A 31 -0.25 12.49 -5.22
N GLN A 32 0.78 13.06 -5.87
CA GLN A 32 1.18 12.70 -7.23
C GLN A 32 1.60 11.22 -7.30
N LEU A 33 2.39 10.73 -6.35
CA LEU A 33 2.83 9.34 -6.33
C LEU A 33 1.66 8.38 -6.08
N ASN A 34 0.72 8.75 -5.21
CA ASN A 34 -0.51 7.97 -5.01
C ASN A 34 -1.37 7.91 -6.28
N ILE A 35 -1.50 9.03 -7.00
CA ILE A 35 -2.23 9.07 -8.27
C ILE A 35 -1.52 8.20 -9.31
N CYS A 36 -0.19 8.31 -9.46
CA CYS A 36 0.59 7.47 -10.36
C CYS A 36 0.43 5.98 -10.03
N LEU A 37 0.49 5.62 -8.75
CA LEU A 37 0.32 4.24 -8.29
C LEU A 37 -1.08 3.71 -8.64
N SER A 38 -2.13 4.52 -8.46
CA SER A 38 -3.49 4.15 -8.81
C SER A 38 -3.70 4.02 -10.31
N LEU A 39 -3.16 4.95 -11.12
CA LEU A 39 -3.30 4.92 -12.58
C LEU A 39 -2.58 3.72 -13.19
N LEU A 40 -1.38 3.41 -12.70
CA LEU A 40 -0.66 2.21 -13.13
C LEU A 40 -1.38 0.94 -12.68
N GLY A 41 -1.96 0.91 -11.49
CA GLY A 41 -2.80 -0.20 -11.03
C GLY A 41 -4.02 -0.41 -11.92
N VAL A 42 -4.73 0.66 -12.30
CA VAL A 42 -5.84 0.56 -13.27
C VAL A 42 -5.34 0.02 -14.61
N GLY A 43 -4.18 0.47 -15.08
CA GLY A 43 -3.53 -0.07 -16.28
C GLY A 43 -3.22 -1.57 -16.16
N TRP A 44 -2.77 -2.02 -14.98
CA TRP A 44 -2.54 -3.44 -14.70
C TRP A 44 -3.83 -4.25 -14.77
N VAL A 45 -4.93 -3.77 -14.16
CA VAL A 45 -6.24 -4.43 -14.20
C VAL A 45 -6.77 -4.54 -15.62
N LEU A 46 -6.68 -3.45 -16.40
CA LEU A 46 -7.10 -3.45 -17.79
C LEU A 46 -6.32 -4.45 -18.65
N TYR A 47 -5.07 -4.73 -18.29
CA TYR A 47 -4.22 -5.71 -18.96
C TYR A 47 -4.49 -7.15 -18.51
N SER A 48 -4.64 -7.39 -17.20
CA SER A 48 -4.79 -8.74 -16.62
C SER A 48 -6.24 -9.25 -16.66
N ASN A 49 -7.22 -8.39 -16.39
CA ASN A 49 -8.64 -8.72 -16.40
C ASN A 49 -9.49 -7.50 -16.82
N PRO A 50 -9.65 -7.24 -18.14
CA PRO A 50 -10.34 -6.05 -18.65
C PRO A 50 -11.78 -5.90 -18.15
N HIS A 51 -12.48 -7.02 -17.92
CA HIS A 51 -13.87 -7.01 -17.46
C HIS A 51 -13.99 -6.83 -15.93
N GLY A 52 -12.90 -6.99 -15.19
CA GLY A 52 -12.84 -6.90 -13.73
C GLY A 52 -12.72 -5.49 -13.18
N LEU A 53 -12.61 -4.45 -14.02
CA LEU A 53 -12.30 -3.08 -13.57
C LEU A 53 -13.30 -2.53 -12.53
N LEU A 54 -14.60 -2.73 -12.76
CA LEU A 54 -15.63 -2.25 -11.82
C LEU A 54 -15.51 -2.95 -10.45
N PHE A 55 -15.31 -4.26 -10.46
CA PHE A 55 -15.13 -5.03 -9.23
C PHE A 55 -13.87 -4.58 -8.48
N GLN A 56 -12.77 -4.37 -9.20
CA GLN A 56 -11.52 -3.89 -8.62
C GLN A 56 -11.66 -2.46 -8.07
N ALA A 57 -12.38 -1.58 -8.76
CA ALA A 57 -12.66 -0.23 -8.27
C ALA A 57 -13.49 -0.25 -6.99
N CYS A 58 -14.52 -1.09 -6.90
CA CYS A 58 -15.29 -1.31 -5.67
C CYS A 58 -14.40 -1.83 -4.54
N PHE A 59 -13.47 -2.74 -4.85
CA PHE A 59 -12.51 -3.25 -3.87
C PHE A 59 -11.54 -2.18 -3.38
N ALA A 60 -10.94 -1.39 -4.28
CA ALA A 60 -10.08 -0.26 -3.93
C ALA A 60 -10.80 0.78 -3.06
N LEU A 61 -12.07 1.08 -3.37
CA LEU A 61 -12.93 1.95 -2.54
C LEU A 61 -13.21 1.34 -1.17
N ALA A 62 -13.46 0.03 -1.10
CA ALA A 62 -13.67 -0.67 0.17
C ALA A 62 -12.42 -0.62 1.06
N ILE A 63 -11.23 -0.88 0.52
CA ILE A 63 -9.96 -0.76 1.25
C ILE A 63 -9.76 0.67 1.73
N THR A 64 -9.93 1.66 0.85
CA THR A 64 -9.78 3.08 1.21
C THR A 64 -10.71 3.45 2.35
N SER A 65 -11.97 3.04 2.27
CA SER A 65 -12.99 3.31 3.29
C SER A 65 -12.66 2.64 4.61
N PHE A 66 -12.21 1.38 4.58
CA PHE A 66 -11.79 0.63 5.76
C PHE A 66 -10.63 1.33 6.48
N PHE A 67 -9.55 1.68 5.77
CA PHE A 67 -8.41 2.39 6.36
C PHE A 67 -8.79 3.79 6.87
N TRP A 68 -9.70 4.49 6.18
CA TRP A 68 -10.19 5.79 6.63
C TRP A 68 -11.02 5.67 7.92
N ILE A 69 -11.89 4.67 8.04
CA ILE A 69 -12.66 4.38 9.26
C ILE A 69 -11.71 4.03 10.41
N LEU A 70 -10.71 3.18 10.18
CA LEU A 70 -9.70 2.85 11.20
C LEU A 70 -8.97 4.09 11.69
N ARG A 71 -8.55 4.96 10.77
CA ARG A 71 -7.92 6.24 11.09
C ARG A 71 -8.83 7.12 11.94
N GLU A 72 -10.10 7.27 11.55
CA GLU A 72 -11.05 8.13 12.24
C GLU A 72 -11.42 7.60 13.63
N LEU A 73 -11.63 6.29 13.74
CA LEU A 73 -11.89 5.61 15.01
C LEU A 73 -10.69 5.78 15.96
N HIS A 74 -9.47 5.57 15.47
CA HIS A 74 -8.25 5.77 16.26
C HIS A 74 -8.12 7.23 16.74
N ARG A 75 -8.39 8.20 15.85
CA ARG A 75 -8.37 9.62 16.18
C ARG A 75 -9.35 9.97 17.29
N ARG A 76 -10.57 9.42 17.24
CA ARG A 76 -11.61 9.65 18.26
C ARG A 76 -11.27 9.00 19.60
N LEU A 77 -10.72 7.79 19.58
CA LEU A 77 -10.41 7.04 20.82
C LEU A 77 -9.15 7.53 21.54
N ARG A 78 -8.10 7.92 20.80
CA ARG A 78 -6.80 8.30 21.39
C ARG A 78 -6.50 9.80 21.36
N GLY A 79 -7.29 10.60 20.64
CA GLY A 79 -7.04 12.02 20.43
C GLY A 79 -5.83 12.32 19.53
N THR A 80 -5.06 11.30 19.13
CA THR A 80 -3.89 11.40 18.24
C THR A 80 -4.16 10.72 16.90
N VAL A 81 -3.52 11.20 15.84
CA VAL A 81 -3.59 10.57 14.52
C VAL A 81 -2.56 9.44 14.44
N GLY A 82 -3.03 8.19 14.44
CA GLY A 82 -2.16 7.01 14.36
C GLY A 82 -1.75 6.63 12.94
N LEU A 83 -2.57 6.98 11.93
CA LEU A 83 -2.33 6.68 10.53
C LEU A 83 -2.48 7.94 9.67
N GLY A 84 -1.52 8.17 8.77
CA GLY A 84 -1.52 9.30 7.86
C GLY A 84 -2.62 9.18 6.80
N LEU A 85 -3.12 10.31 6.30
CA LEU A 85 -4.02 10.30 5.14
C LEU A 85 -3.30 9.81 3.86
N GLY A 86 -1.98 9.96 3.79
CA GLY A 86 -1.17 9.41 2.71
C GLY A 86 -1.29 7.88 2.66
N ASP A 87 -1.15 7.22 3.81
CA ASP A 87 -1.24 5.76 3.94
C ASP A 87 -2.61 5.22 3.52
N VAL A 88 -3.69 5.91 3.90
CA VAL A 88 -5.06 5.55 3.51
C VAL A 88 -5.22 5.58 1.98
N LYS A 89 -4.69 6.62 1.33
CA LYS A 89 -4.73 6.74 -0.14
C LYS A 89 -3.87 5.68 -0.81
N MET A 90 -2.70 5.41 -0.25
CA MET A 90 -1.80 4.38 -0.77
C MET A 90 -2.42 2.99 -0.67
N ALA A 91 -3.06 2.64 0.45
CA ALA A 91 -3.80 1.38 0.60
C ALA A 91 -4.95 1.26 -0.41
N GLY A 92 -5.65 2.35 -0.68
CA GLY A 92 -6.64 2.42 -1.76
C GLY A 92 -6.05 2.16 -3.14
N ALA A 93 -4.95 2.83 -3.48
CA ALA A 93 -4.25 2.65 -4.75
C ALA A 93 -3.67 1.23 -4.90
N ALA A 94 -3.17 0.64 -3.80
CA ALA A 94 -2.71 -0.74 -3.72
C ALA A 94 -3.83 -1.73 -4.08
N GLY A 95 -5.08 -1.41 -3.74
CA GLY A 95 -6.25 -2.21 -4.08
C GLY A 95 -6.49 -2.41 -5.58
N PHE A 96 -5.77 -1.75 -6.49
CA PHE A 96 -5.81 -2.07 -7.93
C PHE A 96 -4.79 -3.11 -8.38
N TRP A 97 -3.79 -3.41 -7.56
CA TRP A 97 -2.68 -4.27 -7.96
C TRP A 97 -2.88 -5.73 -7.62
N PHE A 98 -3.72 -6.03 -6.62
CA PHE A 98 -3.91 -7.38 -6.14
C PHE A 98 -5.38 -7.75 -5.97
N SER A 99 -5.69 -9.02 -6.10
CA SER A 99 -7.02 -9.62 -5.93
C SER A 99 -7.51 -9.54 -4.48
N PRO A 100 -8.83 -9.43 -4.23
CA PRO A 100 -9.38 -9.39 -2.87
C PRO A 100 -8.97 -10.54 -1.95
N TYR A 101 -8.66 -11.72 -2.52
CA TYR A 101 -8.21 -12.87 -1.75
C TYR A 101 -6.84 -12.66 -1.07
N SER A 102 -6.01 -11.79 -1.64
CA SER A 102 -4.64 -11.54 -1.15
C SER A 102 -4.57 -10.40 -0.13
N ILE A 103 -5.70 -9.79 0.25
CA ILE A 103 -5.75 -8.70 1.23
C ILE A 103 -5.15 -9.10 2.58
N SER A 104 -5.36 -10.34 3.01
CA SER A 104 -4.81 -10.87 4.26
C SER A 104 -3.28 -10.90 4.21
N LEU A 105 -2.71 -11.27 3.07
CA LEU A 105 -1.26 -11.29 2.86
C LEU A 105 -0.69 -9.87 2.81
N PHE A 106 -1.37 -8.94 2.14
CA PHE A 106 -1.01 -7.52 2.13
C PHE A 106 -0.98 -6.91 3.55
N LEU A 107 -2.06 -7.09 4.33
CA LEU A 107 -2.14 -6.57 5.68
C LEU A 107 -1.14 -7.25 6.61
N PHE A 108 -0.97 -8.56 6.50
CA PHE A 108 -0.04 -9.31 7.32
C PHE A 108 1.41 -8.90 7.05
N SER A 109 1.82 -8.83 5.79
CA SER A 109 3.17 -8.41 5.38
C SER A 109 3.48 -6.97 5.79
N ALA A 110 2.54 -6.04 5.61
CA ALA A 110 2.70 -4.66 6.06
C ALA A 110 2.77 -4.58 7.60
N SER A 111 1.91 -5.29 8.31
CA SER A 111 1.85 -5.24 9.78
C SER A 111 3.06 -5.90 10.43
N ILE A 112 3.50 -7.06 9.93
CA ILE A 112 4.65 -7.78 10.50
C ILE A 112 5.96 -7.03 10.25
N SER A 113 6.13 -6.45 9.05
CA SER A 113 7.32 -5.65 8.73
C SER A 113 7.38 -4.38 9.59
N ALA A 114 6.25 -3.69 9.75
CA ALA A 114 6.14 -2.56 10.66
C ALA A 114 6.43 -2.96 12.12
N LEU A 115 5.87 -4.08 12.59
CA LEU A 115 6.06 -4.57 13.96
C LEU A 115 7.54 -4.90 14.21
N VAL A 116 8.17 -5.67 13.33
CA VAL A 116 9.60 -6.03 13.44
C VAL A 116 10.46 -4.77 13.49
N TYR A 117 10.22 -3.81 12.59
CA TYR A 117 10.93 -2.53 12.60
C TYR A 117 10.73 -1.78 13.92
N THR A 118 9.49 -1.69 14.41
CA THR A 118 9.19 -1.01 15.67
C THR A 118 9.90 -1.67 16.85
N VAL A 119 9.94 -3.00 16.93
CA VAL A 119 10.62 -3.71 18.03
C VAL A 119 12.12 -3.44 18.02
N ILE A 120 12.75 -3.43 16.84
CA ILE A 120 14.18 -3.16 16.69
C ILE A 120 14.51 -1.70 17.04
N ILE A 121 13.74 -0.74 16.50
CA ILE A 121 14.02 0.70 16.65
C ILE A 121 13.58 1.24 18.02
N LYS A 122 12.54 0.68 18.65
CA LYS A 122 12.04 1.13 19.95
C LYS A 122 13.06 0.96 21.08
N ASN A 123 14.03 0.04 20.91
CA ASN A 123 15.20 -0.05 21.80
C ASN A 123 16.20 1.10 21.65
N LEU A 124 16.11 1.88 20.56
CA LEU A 124 17.08 2.94 20.21
C LEU A 124 16.49 4.35 20.34
N GLN A 125 15.19 4.55 20.03
CA GLN A 125 14.56 5.88 20.06
C GLN A 125 13.08 5.79 20.49
N ALA A 126 12.81 5.96 21.77
CA ALA A 126 11.44 6.16 22.25
C ALA A 126 10.91 7.52 21.76
N ASN A 127 9.66 7.55 21.26
CA ASN A 127 8.89 8.76 20.92
C ASN A 127 9.02 9.34 19.50
N ARG A 128 9.62 8.63 18.53
CA ARG A 128 9.61 9.05 17.12
C ARG A 128 8.42 8.46 16.37
N GLN A 129 7.72 9.28 15.58
CA GLN A 129 6.70 8.80 14.65
C GLN A 129 7.35 7.91 13.59
N ILE A 130 6.73 6.77 13.29
CA ILE A 130 7.27 5.78 12.36
C ILE A 130 6.52 5.91 11.02
N PRO A 131 7.23 6.07 9.90
CA PRO A 131 6.63 6.10 8.56
C PRO A 131 6.00 4.75 8.24
N PHE A 132 4.71 4.71 7.93
CA PHE A 132 3.99 3.47 7.62
C PHE A 132 4.00 3.14 6.11
N GLY A 133 4.27 4.13 5.26
CA GLY A 133 4.33 3.99 3.81
C GLY A 133 5.32 2.92 3.31
N PRO A 134 6.56 2.82 3.84
CA PRO A 134 7.51 1.79 3.44
C PRO A 134 7.02 0.37 3.72
N PHE A 135 6.27 0.17 4.81
CA PHE A 135 5.74 -1.15 5.15
C PHE A 135 4.54 -1.52 4.27
N LEU A 136 3.69 -0.55 3.95
CA LEU A 136 2.65 -0.71 2.93
C LEU A 136 3.26 -1.00 1.54
N ALA A 137 4.35 -0.33 1.19
CA ALA A 137 5.08 -0.55 -0.06
C ALA A 137 5.60 -1.99 -0.15
N PHE A 138 6.26 -2.46 0.91
CA PHE A 138 6.72 -3.83 1.00
C PHE A 138 5.58 -4.84 0.91
N GLY A 139 4.48 -4.58 1.63
CA GLY A 139 3.31 -5.46 1.58
C GLY A 139 2.68 -5.52 0.19
N LEU A 140 2.58 -4.39 -0.51
CA LEU A 140 2.05 -4.35 -1.87
C LEU A 140 2.92 -5.14 -2.84
N PHE A 141 4.23 -4.94 -2.81
CA PHE A 141 5.15 -5.61 -3.71
C PHE A 141 5.16 -7.13 -3.50
N THR A 142 5.21 -7.57 -2.24
CA THR A 142 5.17 -9.01 -1.90
C THR A 142 3.84 -9.64 -2.31
N CYS A 143 2.73 -8.93 -2.12
CA CYS A 143 1.41 -9.39 -2.51
C CYS A 143 1.27 -9.54 -4.02
N TRP A 144 1.72 -8.55 -4.79
CA TRP A 144 1.70 -8.62 -6.25
C TRP A 144 2.58 -9.76 -6.78
N LEU A 145 3.78 -9.95 -6.24
CA LEU A 145 4.65 -11.08 -6.61
C LEU A 145 4.04 -12.44 -6.30
N TRP A 146 3.26 -12.54 -5.21
CA TRP A 146 2.57 -13.77 -4.87
C TRP A 146 1.51 -14.14 -5.91
N GLU A 147 0.72 -13.17 -6.38
CA GLU A 147 -0.33 -13.42 -7.38
C GLU A 147 0.25 -13.88 -8.72
N LEU A 148 1.36 -13.30 -9.15
CA LEU A 148 2.05 -13.73 -10.37
C LEU A 148 2.55 -15.18 -10.35
N LYS A 149 2.65 -15.80 -9.17
CA LYS A 149 3.05 -17.20 -9.03
C LYS A 149 1.84 -18.16 -9.03
N VAL A 150 0.66 -17.65 -8.70
CA VAL A 150 -0.57 -18.44 -8.58
C VAL A 150 -1.28 -18.57 -9.94
N ASP A 151 -1.01 -17.63 -10.86
CA ASP A 151 -1.41 -17.68 -12.28
C ASP A 151 -0.41 -18.45 -13.16
#